data_AF-A0A376P4F0-F1
#
_entry.id   AF-A0A376P4F0-F1
#
_cell.length_a   1.000
_cell.length_b   1.000
_cell.length_c   1.000
_cell.angle_alpha   90.00
_cell.angle_beta   90.00
_cell.angle_gamma   90.00
#
_symmetry.space_group_name_H-M   'P 1'
#
loop_
_entity.id
_entity.type
_entity.pdbx_description
1 polymer ?
#
loop_
_entity_poly.entity_id
_entity_poly.type
_entity_poly.pdbx_seq_one_letter_code
_entity_poly.pdbx_strand_id
1 'polypeptide(L)'
;MGFKCGIVGLPNVGKSTLFNALTKAGIEAANFPFCTIEPNTGVVPMPDPRLDQLAEIVKPQRTLPTTMEFVDIAGLVKGASKGEGLGNQFLTNIRETEAIGHVVRCFENDNIIHVSGKVNPG
;
A
#
# COMPACT_ATOMS: atom_id res chain seq x y z
N MET A 1 -11.97 -2.44 13.44
CA MET A 1 -11.33 -1.49 12.51
C MET A 1 -9.96 -2.05 12.17
N GLY A 2 -9.68 -2.21 10.88
CA GLY A 2 -8.41 -2.76 10.40
C GLY A 2 -7.27 -1.74 10.52
N PHE A 3 -6.06 -2.23 10.35
CA PHE A 3 -4.81 -1.47 10.39
C PHE A 3 -4.56 -0.76 9.04
N LYS A 4 -4.10 0.49 9.06
CA LYS A 4 -3.75 1.29 7.88
C LYS A 4 -2.23 1.31 7.66
N CYS A 5 -1.78 0.70 6.56
CA CYS A 5 -0.38 0.63 6.16
C CYS A 5 -0.09 1.56 4.98
N GLY A 6 0.77 2.56 5.19
CA GLY A 6 1.25 3.46 4.15
C GLY A 6 2.40 2.85 3.36
N ILE A 7 2.22 2.68 2.05
CA ILE A 7 3.30 2.22 1.17
C ILE A 7 4.11 3.44 0.73
N VAL A 8 5.40 3.46 1.06
CA VAL A 8 6.33 4.53 0.71
C VAL A 8 7.50 3.98 -0.10
N GLY A 9 8.18 4.85 -0.85
CA GLY A 9 9.37 4.50 -1.60
C GLY A 9 9.73 5.60 -2.58
N LEU A 10 10.95 5.53 -3.13
CA LEU A 10 11.38 6.44 -4.18
C LEU A 10 10.56 6.21 -5.47
N PRO A 11 10.54 7.18 -6.40
CA PRO A 11 10.04 6.95 -7.75
C PRO A 11 10.67 5.69 -8.40
N ASN A 12 9.86 4.94 -9.16
CA ASN A 12 10.28 3.78 -9.95
C ASN A 12 10.79 2.55 -9.16
N VAL A 13 10.48 2.44 -7.86
CA VAL A 13 10.82 1.25 -7.05
C VAL A 13 9.80 0.11 -7.16
N GLY A 14 8.68 0.32 -7.87
CA GLY A 14 7.61 -0.68 -8.00
C GLY A 14 6.45 -0.50 -7.01
N LYS A 15 6.38 0.63 -6.30
CA LYS A 15 5.33 0.96 -5.31
C LYS A 15 3.90 0.72 -5.83
N SER A 16 3.52 1.37 -6.93
CA SER A 16 2.17 1.23 -7.48
C SER A 16 1.91 -0.15 -8.08
N THR A 17 2.95 -0.86 -8.54
CA THR A 17 2.83 -2.27 -8.96
C THR A 17 2.49 -3.17 -7.78
N LEU A 18 3.18 -2.99 -6.64
CA LEU A 18 2.89 -3.71 -5.40
C LEU A 18 1.48 -3.40 -4.90
N PHE A 19 1.10 -2.12 -4.84
CA PHE A 19 -0.23 -1.71 -4.43
C PHE A 19 -1.31 -2.36 -5.30
N ASN A 20 -1.17 -2.28 -6.62
CA ASN A 20 -2.12 -2.91 -7.56
C ASN A 20 -2.18 -4.43 -7.41
N ALA A 21 -1.06 -5.10 -7.09
CA ALA A 21 -1.05 -6.52 -6.85
C ALA A 21 -1.81 -6.89 -5.56
N LEU A 22 -1.57 -6.14 -4.47
CA LEU A 22 -2.25 -6.32 -3.19
C LEU A 22 -3.76 -6.08 -3.31
N THR A 23 -4.16 -5.02 -3.99
CA THR A 23 -5.57 -4.66 -4.14
C THR A 23 -6.30 -5.57 -5.13
N LYS A 24 -5.70 -5.95 -6.27
CA LYS A 24 -6.32 -6.92 -7.18
C LYS A 24 -6.44 -8.33 -6.59
N ALA A 25 -5.55 -8.72 -5.69
CA ALA A 25 -5.64 -10.01 -4.99
C ALA A 25 -6.76 -10.05 -3.92
N GLY A 26 -7.33 -8.90 -3.55
CA GLY A 26 -8.25 -8.78 -2.40
C GLY A 26 -9.59 -8.08 -2.67
N ILE A 27 -9.76 -7.41 -3.82
CA ILE A 27 -11.01 -6.73 -4.15
C ILE A 27 -11.98 -7.70 -4.83
N GLU A 28 -12.90 -8.28 -4.06
CA GLU A 28 -14.27 -8.37 -4.55
C GLU A 28 -14.86 -6.95 -4.46
N ALA A 29 -15.42 -6.46 -5.57
CA ALA A 29 -15.98 -5.12 -5.68
C ALA A 29 -17.19 -4.93 -4.72
N ALA A 30 -16.92 -4.70 -3.44
CA ALA A 30 -17.90 -4.20 -2.50
C ALA A 30 -17.97 -2.68 -2.68
N ASN A 31 -19.07 -2.21 -3.25
CA ASN A 31 -19.38 -0.79 -3.42
C ASN A 31 -19.50 -0.11 -2.05
N PHE A 32 -18.40 0.41 -1.51
CA PHE A 32 -18.44 1.28 -0.32
C PHE A 32 -18.89 2.68 -0.77
N PRO A 33 -20.09 3.16 -0.35
CA PRO A 33 -20.75 4.30 -0.99
C PRO A 33 -20.19 5.70 -0.64
N PHE A 34 -18.97 5.79 -0.10
CA PHE A 34 -18.46 7.04 0.48
C PHE A 34 -16.98 7.34 0.16
N CYS A 35 -16.44 6.85 -0.95
CA CYS A 35 -15.08 7.25 -1.34
C CYS A 35 -15.09 8.64 -2.00
N THR A 36 -15.00 9.68 -1.18
CA THR A 36 -14.52 11.02 -1.57
C THR A 36 -13.12 10.87 -2.19
N ILE A 37 -12.71 11.78 -3.09
CA ILE A 37 -11.45 11.70 -3.85
C ILE A 37 -10.24 11.76 -2.89
N GLU A 38 -9.88 10.59 -2.36
CA GLU A 38 -8.85 10.33 -1.35
C GLU A 38 -7.63 9.65 -2.01
N PRO A 39 -6.45 9.63 -1.36
CA PRO A 39 -5.29 8.85 -1.83
C PRO A 39 -5.70 7.44 -2.27
N ASN A 40 -4.97 6.83 -3.21
CA ASN A 40 -5.29 5.47 -3.66
C ASN A 40 -5.22 4.52 -2.46
N THR A 41 -6.38 4.19 -1.88
CA THR A 41 -6.53 3.27 -0.76
C THR A 41 -7.12 1.96 -1.25
N GLY A 42 -6.81 0.87 -0.55
CA GLY A 42 -7.33 -0.44 -0.89
C GLY A 42 -7.41 -1.34 0.33
N VAL A 43 -8.56 -1.99 0.49
CA VAL A 43 -8.79 -2.94 1.58
C VAL A 43 -8.44 -4.35 1.09
N VAL A 44 -7.61 -5.05 1.86
CA VAL A 44 -7.11 -6.39 1.52
C VAL A 44 -7.47 -7.35 2.66
N PRO A 45 -8.14 -8.48 2.38
CA PRO A 45 -8.39 -9.51 3.37
C PRO A 45 -7.06 -10.18 3.76
N MET A 46 -6.85 -10.35 5.05
CA MET A 46 -5.63 -10.98 5.54
C MET A 46 -5.76 -12.50 5.51
N PRO A 47 -4.80 -13.22 4.91
CA PRO A 47 -4.79 -14.67 4.93
C PRO A 47 -4.61 -15.17 6.37
N ASP A 48 -5.51 -16.04 6.83
CA ASP A 48 -5.41 -16.71 8.12
C ASP A 48 -5.80 -18.19 7.99
N PRO A 49 -4.83 -19.12 7.88
CA PRO A 49 -5.10 -20.55 7.73
C PRO A 49 -5.91 -21.14 8.88
N ARG A 50 -5.91 -20.51 10.06
CA ARG A 50 -6.69 -20.97 11.22
C ARG A 50 -8.16 -20.67 11.03
N LEU A 51 -8.49 -19.55 10.40
CA LEU A 51 -9.87 -19.21 10.06
C LEU A 51 -10.44 -20.22 9.05
N ASP A 52 -9.62 -20.62 8.08
CA ASP A 52 -9.99 -21.62 7.09
C ASP A 52 -10.26 -22.99 7.74
N GLN A 53 -9.35 -23.44 8.63
CA GLN A 53 -9.52 -24.68 9.38
C GLN A 53 -10.79 -24.68 10.27
N LEU A 54 -11.10 -23.55 10.91
CA LEU A 54 -12.32 -23.42 11.72
C LEU A 54 -13.58 -23.44 10.84
N ALA A 55 -13.53 -22.83 9.66
CA ALA A 55 -14.64 -22.83 8.72
C ALA A 55 -14.96 -24.25 8.21
N GLU A 56 -13.95 -25.10 8.02
CA GLU A 56 -14.14 -26.51 7.65
C GLU A 56 -14.86 -27.33 8.74
N ILE A 57 -14.55 -27.05 10.00
CA ILE A 57 -15.14 -27.75 11.16
C ILE A 57 -16.58 -27.29 11.40
N VAL A 58 -16.80 -25.98 11.48
CA VAL A 58 -18.07 -25.39 11.95
C VAL A 58 -19.06 -25.16 10.80
N LYS A 59 -18.57 -25.10 9.55
CA LYS A 59 -19.36 -24.87 8.32
C LYS A 59 -20.32 -23.67 8.45
N PRO A 60 -19.79 -22.46 8.73
CA PRO A 60 -20.62 -21.27 8.89
C PRO A 60 -21.28 -20.89 7.56
N GLN A 61 -22.36 -20.10 7.63
CA GLN A 61 -23.00 -19.55 6.42
C GLN A 61 -22.06 -18.60 5.64
N ARG A 62 -21.09 -17.98 6.34
CA ARG A 62 -20.10 -17.09 5.75
C ARG A 62 -18.84 -17.04 6.60
N THR A 63 -17.68 -17.01 5.95
CA THR A 63 -16.37 -16.71 6.57
C THR A 63 -16.04 -15.24 6.37
N LEU A 64 -15.62 -14.56 7.45
CA LEU A 64 -15.28 -13.14 7.43
C LEU A 64 -13.82 -12.97 7.87
N PRO A 65 -12.88 -12.76 6.94
CA PRO A 65 -11.49 -12.49 7.30
C PRO A 65 -11.36 -11.10 7.93
N THR A 66 -10.31 -10.93 8.74
CA THR A 66 -9.87 -9.58 9.11
C THR A 66 -9.30 -8.88 7.88
N THR A 67 -9.37 -7.55 7.84
CA THR A 67 -8.92 -6.76 6.71
C THR A 67 -7.86 -5.74 7.13
N MET A 68 -7.01 -5.38 6.18
CA MET A 68 -6.00 -4.33 6.30
C MET A 68 -6.22 -3.30 5.20
N GLU A 69 -6.06 -2.02 5.51
CA GLU A 69 -6.10 -0.94 4.53
C GLU A 69 -4.68 -0.58 4.10
N PHE A 70 -4.42 -0.61 2.80
CA PHE A 70 -3.18 -0.11 2.22
C PHE A 70 -3.43 1.26 1.62
N VAL A 71 -2.50 2.19 1.83
CA VAL A 71 -2.54 3.53 1.27
C VAL A 71 -1.31 3.71 0.39
N ASP A 72 -1.51 4.00 -0.89
CA ASP A 72 -0.40 4.35 -1.78
C ASP A 72 0.02 5.81 -1.56
N ILE A 73 1.10 6.03 -0.80
CA ILE A 73 1.59 7.38 -0.53
C ILE A 73 2.43 7.83 -1.74
N ALA A 74 2.11 9.01 -2.28
CA ALA A 74 2.89 9.61 -3.38
C ALA A 74 4.39 9.67 -3.01
N GLY A 75 5.26 9.36 -3.96
CA GLY A 75 6.70 9.29 -3.69
C GLY A 75 7.29 10.66 -3.34
N LEU A 76 8.22 10.69 -2.38
CA LEU A 76 9.03 11.87 -2.09
C LEU A 76 9.94 12.19 -3.30
N VAL A 77 9.66 13.30 -3.99
CA VAL A 77 10.56 13.83 -5.01
C VAL A 77 11.67 14.63 -4.35
N LYS A 78 12.89 14.50 -4.86
CA LYS A 78 14.05 15.26 -4.39
C LYS A 78 13.75 16.77 -4.49
N GLY A 79 13.69 17.46 -3.35
CA GLY A 79 13.32 18.89 -3.28
C GLY A 79 11.98 19.19 -2.62
N ALA A 80 11.17 18.18 -2.28
CA ALA A 80 9.90 18.36 -1.58
C ALA A 80 10.02 19.10 -0.22
N SER A 81 11.21 19.10 0.39
CA SER A 81 11.53 19.84 1.61
C SER A 81 11.79 21.33 1.40
N LYS A 82 11.85 21.83 0.16
CA LYS A 82 12.13 23.24 -0.17
C LYS A 82 10.89 24.15 -0.22
N GLY A 83 9.74 23.66 0.24
CA GLY A 83 8.56 24.51 0.48
C GLY A 83 7.48 24.51 -0.61
N GLU A 84 7.58 23.66 -1.64
CA GLU A 84 6.53 23.54 -2.67
C GLU A 84 5.25 22.80 -2.19
N GLY A 85 5.07 22.59 -0.88
CA GLY A 85 3.89 21.95 -0.29
C GLY A 85 3.82 20.42 -0.43
N LEU A 86 4.54 19.83 -1.39
CA LEU A 86 4.59 18.39 -1.64
C LEU A 86 5.14 17.57 -0.47
N GLY A 87 6.12 18.11 0.27
CA GLY A 87 6.67 17.44 1.46
C GLY A 87 5.70 17.39 2.64
N ASN A 88 4.89 18.44 2.84
CA ASN A 88 3.92 18.48 3.92
C ASN A 88 2.75 17.52 3.65
N GLN A 89 2.27 17.45 2.41
CA GLN A 89 1.23 16.48 2.02
C GLN A 89 1.71 15.04 2.23
N PHE A 90 2.97 14.74 1.86
CA PHE A 90 3.58 13.45 2.12
C PHE A 90 3.61 13.11 3.62
N LEU A 91 4.05 14.04 4.47
CA LEU A 91 4.11 13.83 5.92
C LEU A 91 2.72 13.72 6.56
N THR A 92 1.73 14.47 6.07
CA THR A 92 0.33 14.34 6.52
C THR A 92 -0.19 12.94 6.21
N ASN A 93 0.01 12.44 4.99
CA ASN A 93 -0.42 11.09 4.61
C ASN A 93 0.28 10.01 5.45
N ILE A 94 1.57 10.17 5.79
CA ILE A 94 2.26 9.24 6.69
C ILE A 94 1.65 9.28 8.10
N ARG A 95 1.34 10.47 8.64
CA ARG A 95 0.79 10.63 9.98
C ARG A 95 -0.60 9.98 10.14
N GLU A 96 -1.31 9.80 9.04
CA GLU A 96 -2.62 9.13 9.02
C GLU A 96 -2.51 7.61 8.94
N THR A 97 -1.29 7.05 8.88
CA THR A 97 -1.04 5.60 8.84
C THR A 97 -0.46 5.08 10.15
N GLU A 98 -0.76 3.82 10.47
CA GLU A 98 -0.29 3.17 11.70
C GLU A 98 1.00 2.37 11.49
N ALA A 99 1.34 2.05 10.23
CA ALA A 99 2.66 1.59 9.85
C ALA A 99 3.05 1.96 8.43
N ILE A 100 4.34 1.78 8.15
CA ILE A 100 4.97 2.11 6.88
C ILE A 100 5.52 0.83 6.25
N GLY A 101 5.09 0.55 5.02
CA GLY A 101 5.71 -0.41 4.12
C GLY A 101 6.69 0.30 3.19
N HIS A 102 7.99 0.22 3.47
CA HIS A 102 9.01 0.87 2.65
C HIS A 102 9.48 -0.03 1.50
N VAL A 103 9.15 0.34 0.27
CA VAL A 103 9.54 -0.37 -0.94
C VAL A 103 10.91 0.13 -1.41
N VAL A 104 11.87 -0.79 -1.44
CA VAL A 104 13.24 -0.54 -1.86
C VAL A 104 13.51 -1.30 -3.16
N ARG A 105 14.11 -0.63 -4.14
CA ARG A 105 14.48 -1.26 -5.42
C ARG A 105 15.75 -2.07 -5.26
N CYS A 106 15.64 -3.40 -5.46
CA CYS A 106 16.77 -4.34 -5.44
C CYS A 106 16.94 -5.07 -6.78
N PHE A 107 16.56 -4.44 -7.89
CA PHE A 107 16.66 -5.00 -9.24
C PHE A 107 17.25 -3.98 -10.23
N GLU A 108 18.05 -4.48 -11.16
CA GLU A 108 18.60 -3.72 -12.28
C GLU A 108 17.67 -3.85 -13.50
N ASN A 109 17.45 -2.74 -14.19
CA ASN A 109 16.69 -2.72 -15.44
C ASN A 109 17.08 -1.43 -16.20
N ASP A 110 17.71 -1.59 -17.36
CA ASP A 110 18.23 -0.50 -18.18
C ASP A 110 17.12 0.42 -18.74
N ASN A 111 15.88 -0.08 -18.80
CA ASN A 111 14.73 0.71 -19.23
C ASN A 111 14.11 1.54 -18.09
N ILE A 112 14.62 1.44 -16.86
CA ILE A 112 14.04 2.10 -15.68
C ILE A 112 15.07 3.01 -15.03
N ILE A 113 14.93 4.32 -15.26
CA ILE A 113 15.80 5.36 -14.72
C ILE A 113 15.66 5.41 -13.19
N HIS A 114 16.79 5.29 -12.49
CA HIS A 114 16.88 5.52 -11.05
C HIS A 114 17.11 7.00 -10.73
N VAL A 115 16.47 7.52 -9.68
CA VAL A 115 16.50 8.95 -9.32
C VAL A 115 17.91 9.47 -8.98
N SER A 116 18.80 8.58 -8.51
CA SER A 116 20.21 8.87 -8.22
C SER A 116 21.20 8.37 -9.29
N GLY A 117 20.70 7.89 -10.44
CA GLY A 117 21.53 7.37 -11.54
C GLY A 117 22.13 5.97 -11.33
N LYS A 118 22.13 5.44 -10.10
CA LYS A 118 22.49 4.05 -9.79
C LYS A 118 21.51 3.47 -8.77
N VAL A 119 21.18 2.20 -8.91
CA VAL A 119 20.41 1.46 -7.89
C VAL A 119 21.34 1.20 -6.72
N ASN A 120 21.03 1.79 -5.56
CA ASN A 120 21.70 1.48 -4.31
C ASN A 120 20.66 1.42 -3.18
N PRO A 121 20.31 0.23 -2.70
CA PRO A 121 19.33 0.05 -1.63
C PRO A 121 19.90 0.32 -0.22
N GLY A 122 21.22 0.53 -0.07
CA GLY A 122 21.93 0.71 1.20
C GLY A 122 22.69 2.02 1.33
#